data_AF-A0A2G4RBX3-F1
#
_entry.id   AF-A0A2G4RBX3-F1
#
_cell.length_a   1.000
_cell.length_b   1.000
_cell.length_c   1.000
_cell.angle_alpha   90.00
_cell.angle_beta   90.00
_cell.angle_gamma   90.00
#
_symmetry.space_group_name_H-M   'P 1'
#
loop_
_entity.id
_entity.type
_entity.pdbx_description
1 polymer ?
#
loop_
_entity_poly.entity_id
_entity_poly.type
_entity_poly.pdbx_seq_one_letter_code
_entity_poly.pdbx_strand_id
1 'polypeptide(L)'
;MLRRVAVIRIAQRAGLSLAEIREALETLPDGRQPTMRDWRRMSAAWRESLQDRIENLLKLREQLDLCIGCGCLSLTDCPLRNPGDIKGQKP
;
A
#
# COMPACT_ATOMS: atom_id res chain seq x y z
N MET A 1 9.06 2.60 -26.96
CA MET A 1 8.88 1.50 -25.98
C MET A 1 9.44 1.80 -24.59
N LEU A 2 10.62 2.42 -24.44
CA LEU A 2 11.28 2.63 -23.13
C LEU A 2 10.44 3.39 -22.07
N ARG A 3 9.67 4.43 -22.47
CA ARG A 3 8.85 5.20 -21.52
C ARG A 3 7.81 4.35 -20.79
N ARG A 4 7.18 3.39 -21.48
CA ARG A 4 6.15 2.53 -20.88
C ARG A 4 6.76 1.59 -19.83
N VAL A 5 7.93 1.03 -20.13
CA VAL A 5 8.69 0.19 -19.18
C VAL A 5 9.13 1.01 -17.96
N ALA A 6 9.58 2.25 -18.16
CA ALA A 6 9.95 3.14 -17.05
C ALA A 6 8.75 3.43 -16.14
N VAL A 7 7.56 3.72 -16.70
CA VAL A 7 6.32 3.92 -15.94
C VAL A 7 5.97 2.68 -15.13
N ILE A 8 6.00 1.49 -15.75
CA ILE A 8 5.72 0.22 -15.06
C ILE A 8 6.69 0.01 -13.89
N ARG A 9 7.99 0.22 -14.11
CA ARG A 9 9.01 0.04 -13.05
C ARG A 9 8.82 1.00 -11.88
N ILE A 10 8.45 2.25 -12.14
CA ILE A 10 8.20 3.23 -11.07
C ILE A 10 6.94 2.85 -10.29
N ALA A 11 5.87 2.46 -10.99
CA ALA A 11 4.63 2.03 -10.36
C ALA A 11 4.82 0.78 -9.48
N GLN A 12 5.60 -0.21 -9.94
CA GLN A 12 5.97 -1.38 -9.13
C GLN A 12 6.80 -1.00 -7.90
N ARG A 13 7.71 -0.02 -8.01
CA ARG A 13 8.48 0.49 -6.85
C ARG A 13 7.61 1.23 -5.84
N ALA A 14 6.54 1.89 -6.29
CA ALA A 14 5.50 2.42 -5.41
C ALA A 14 4.63 1.30 -4.78
N GLY A 15 4.87 0.05 -5.19
CA GLY A 15 4.25 -1.15 -4.66
C GLY A 15 2.91 -1.51 -5.30
N LEU A 16 2.56 -0.91 -6.44
CA LEU A 16 1.35 -1.26 -7.18
C LEU A 16 1.48 -2.64 -7.83
N SER A 17 0.38 -3.38 -7.84
CA SER A 17 0.27 -4.66 -8.55
C SER A 17 0.27 -4.45 -10.06
N LEU A 18 0.60 -5.51 -10.81
CA LEU A 18 0.50 -5.49 -12.27
C LEU A 18 -0.94 -5.27 -12.77
N ALA A 19 -1.95 -5.65 -11.99
CA ALA A 19 -3.36 -5.42 -12.31
C ALA A 19 -3.69 -3.92 -12.25
N GLU A 20 -3.35 -3.24 -11.16
CA GLU A 20 -3.56 -1.79 -11.02
C GLU A 20 -2.79 -0.99 -12.09
N ILE A 21 -1.58 -1.44 -12.43
CA ILE A 21 -0.77 -0.82 -13.49
C ILE A 21 -1.43 -1.03 -14.85
N ARG A 22 -1.98 -2.22 -15.13
CA ARG A 22 -2.70 -2.52 -16.36
C ARG A 22 -3.91 -1.62 -16.51
N GLU A 23 -4.76 -1.51 -15.48
CA GLU A 23 -5.95 -0.65 -15.48
C GLU A 23 -5.58 0.83 -15.75
N ALA A 24 -4.54 1.34 -15.09
CA ALA A 24 -4.07 2.70 -15.33
C ALA A 24 -3.60 2.91 -16.78
N LEU A 25 -2.90 1.92 -17.35
CA LEU A 25 -2.41 1.99 -18.73
C LEU A 25 -3.51 1.80 -19.79
N GLU A 26 -4.63 1.15 -19.47
CA GLU A 26 -5.81 1.05 -20.34
C GLU A 26 -6.51 2.40 -20.54
N THR A 27 -6.34 3.34 -19.62
CA THR A 27 -6.86 4.71 -19.78
C THR A 27 -6.09 5.53 -20.84
N LEU A 28 -4.99 4.99 -21.36
CA LEU A 28 -4.17 5.66 -22.37
C LEU A 28 -4.68 5.33 -23.77
N PRO A 29 -4.75 6.32 -24.68
CA PRO A 29 -5.04 6.09 -26.09
C PRO A 29 -4.06 5.11 -26.72
N ASP A 30 -4.58 4.25 -27.59
CA ASP A 30 -3.81 3.21 -28.27
C ASP A 30 -2.67 3.79 -29.13
N GLY A 31 -1.57 3.05 -29.20
CA GLY A 31 -0.45 3.34 -30.09
C GLY A 31 0.46 4.51 -29.68
N ARG A 32 0.12 5.31 -28.65
CA ARG A 32 0.97 6.43 -28.21
C ARG A 32 1.75 6.16 -26.92
N GLN A 33 2.89 6.82 -26.79
CA GLN A 33 3.66 6.79 -25.54
C GLN A 33 2.96 7.66 -24.46
N PRO A 34 3.07 7.28 -23.17
CA PRO A 34 2.61 8.11 -22.08
C PRO A 34 3.26 9.50 -22.13
N THR A 35 2.45 10.55 -21.99
CA THR A 35 2.90 11.94 -21.89
C THR A 35 3.02 12.35 -20.42
N MET A 36 3.59 13.53 -20.17
CA MET A 36 3.62 14.12 -18.84
C MET A 36 2.21 14.33 -18.25
N ARG A 37 1.21 14.64 -19.08
CA ARG A 37 -0.18 14.80 -18.63
C ARG A 37 -0.77 13.48 -18.16
N ASP A 38 -0.50 12.40 -18.89
CA ASP A 38 -0.95 11.06 -18.51
C ASP A 38 -0.25 10.60 -17.23
N TRP A 39 1.05 10.86 -17.14
CA TRP A 39 1.82 10.59 -15.93
C TRP A 39 1.18 11.26 -14.72
N ARG A 40 0.89 12.57 -14.80
CA ARG A 40 0.25 13.31 -13.69
C ARG A 40 -1.08 12.68 -13.28
N ARG A 41 -1.92 12.28 -14.24
CA ARG A 41 -3.21 11.63 -13.98
C ARG A 41 -3.02 10.28 -13.28
N MET A 42 -2.18 9.40 -13.83
CA MET A 42 -1.93 8.07 -13.25
C MET A 42 -1.27 8.18 -11.87
N SER A 43 -0.26 9.05 -11.73
CA SER A 43 0.46 9.23 -10.47
C SER A 43 -0.37 9.81 -9.34
N ALA A 44 -1.46 10.55 -9.66
CA ALA A 44 -2.35 11.09 -8.64
C ALA A 44 -3.09 9.97 -7.89
N ALA A 45 -3.66 9.01 -8.62
CA ALA A 45 -4.31 7.84 -8.02
C ALA A 45 -3.32 6.99 -7.23
N TRP A 46 -2.10 6.82 -7.76
CA TRP A 46 -1.05 6.05 -7.10
C TRP A 46 -0.53 6.69 -5.81
N ARG A 47 -0.54 8.02 -5.76
CA ARG A 47 -0.11 8.78 -4.58
C ARG A 47 -1.04 8.53 -3.39
N GLU A 48 -2.34 8.39 -3.63
CA GLU A 48 -3.32 8.07 -2.60
C GLU A 48 -3.08 6.66 -2.03
N SER A 49 -2.99 5.64 -2.90
CA SER A 49 -2.65 4.26 -2.47
C SER A 49 -1.30 4.18 -1.73
N LEU A 50 -0.30 4.94 -2.16
CA LEU A 50 0.99 5.03 -1.46
C LEU A 50 0.85 5.69 -0.08
N GLN A 51 0.04 6.75 0.03
CA GLN A 51 -0.20 7.46 1.28
C GLN A 51 -0.90 6.55 2.30
N ASP A 52 -1.94 5.82 1.88
CA ASP A 52 -2.64 4.87 2.76
C ASP A 52 -1.70 3.80 3.31
N ARG A 53 -0.78 3.31 2.48
CA ARG A 53 0.23 2.33 2.90
C ARG A 53 1.23 2.92 3.87
N ILE A 54 1.69 4.15 3.63
CA ILE A 54 2.57 4.87 4.57
C ILE A 54 1.87 4.99 5.93
N GLU A 55 0.62 5.45 5.96
CA GLU A 55 -0.13 5.62 7.20
C GLU A 55 -0.32 4.30 7.96
N ASN A 56 -0.66 3.22 7.25
CA ASN A 56 -0.78 1.90 7.86
C ASN A 56 0.56 1.38 8.40
N LEU A 57 1.66 1.60 7.69
CA LEU A 57 3.00 1.21 8.15
C LEU A 57 3.48 2.06 9.33
N LEU A 58 3.13 3.36 9.38
CA LEU A 58 3.42 4.23 10.51
C LEU A 58 2.65 3.77 11.75
N LYS A 59 1.36 3.48 11.62
CA LYS A 59 0.53 2.91 12.70
C LYS A 59 1.10 1.58 13.20
N LEU A 60 1.47 0.69 12.27
CA LEU A 60 2.09 -0.59 12.62
C LEU A 60 3.41 -0.40 13.38
N ARG A 61 4.25 0.56 12.95
CA ARG A 61 5.50 0.89 13.64
C ARG A 61 5.23 1.38 15.07
N GLU A 62 4.29 2.29 15.26
CA GLU A 62 3.91 2.77 16.60
C GLU A 62 3.39 1.63 17.49
N GLN A 63 2.59 0.72 16.93
CA GLN A 63 2.10 -0.45 17.64
C GLN A 63 3.22 -1.45 17.99
N LEU A 64 4.27 -1.57 17.17
CA LEU A 64 5.45 -2.39 17.47
C LEU A 64 6.22 -1.83 18.67
N ASP A 65 6.35 -0.51 18.78
CA ASP A 65 6.99 0.13 19.94
C ASP A 65 6.23 -0.18 21.25
N LEU A 66 4.89 -0.17 21.20
CA LEU A 66 4.04 -0.59 22.34
C LEU A 66 4.20 -2.08 22.68
N CYS A 67 4.41 -2.94 21.69
CA CYS A 67 4.56 -4.38 21.90
C CYS A 67 5.92 -4.76 22.51
N ILE A 68 6.98 -4.01 22.22
CA ILE A 68 8.28 -4.18 22.89
C ILE A 68 8.18 -3.70 24.34
N GLY A 69 7.45 -2.61 24.60
CA GLY A 69 7.22 -2.08 25.95
C GLY A 69 6.32 -2.95 26.85
N CYS A 70 5.39 -3.70 26.28
CA CYS A 70 4.52 -4.62 27.04
C CYS A 70 5.26 -5.86 27.53
N GLY A 71 6.27 -6.35 26.78
CA GLY A 71 7.02 -7.58 27.09
C GLY A 71 6.17 -8.85 27.23
N CYS A 72 4.87 -8.76 26.94
CA CYS A 72 3.89 -9.64 27.54
C CYS A 72 3.65 -10.92 26.72
N LEU A 73 3.95 -10.95 25.41
CA LEU A 73 3.56 -12.05 24.50
C LEU A 73 2.09 -12.50 24.73
N SER A 74 1.27 -11.62 25.29
CA SER A 74 -0.03 -11.94 25.85
C SER A 74 -1.03 -11.97 24.71
N LEU A 75 -1.66 -13.12 24.55
CA LEU A 75 -2.71 -13.39 23.57
C LEU A 75 -3.94 -12.50 23.78
N THR A 76 -4.18 -12.00 24.99
CA THR A 76 -5.39 -11.27 25.36
C THR A 76 -5.30 -9.76 25.15
N ASP A 77 -4.11 -9.17 25.22
CA ASP A 77 -3.96 -7.71 25.34
C ASP A 77 -3.14 -7.05 24.22
N CYS A 78 -2.63 -7.84 23.27
CA CYS A 78 -1.79 -7.32 22.19
C CYS A 78 -2.63 -6.76 21.02
N PRO A 79 -2.67 -5.43 20.81
CA PRO A 79 -3.46 -4.82 19.73
C PRO A 79 -2.94 -5.20 18.33
N LEU A 80 -1.72 -5.74 18.22
CA LEU A 80 -1.16 -6.25 16.97
C LEU A 80 -1.67 -7.64 16.58
N ARG A 81 -2.19 -8.43 17.53
CA ARG A 81 -2.50 -9.83 17.25
C ARG A 81 -3.92 -10.02 16.74
N ASN A 82 -4.91 -9.39 17.40
CA ASN A 82 -6.30 -9.53 17.00
C ASN A 82 -7.18 -8.41 17.60
N PRO A 83 -7.07 -7.16 17.10
CA PRO A 83 -7.87 -6.04 17.59
C PRO A 83 -9.35 -6.29 17.28
N GLY A 84 -10.09 -6.85 18.25
CA GLY A 84 -11.50 -7.23 18.11
C GLY A 84 -11.82 -8.72 18.37
N ASP A 85 -10.90 -9.52 18.92
CA ASP A 85 -11.17 -10.93 19.21
C ASP A 85 -12.11 -11.14 20.40
N ILE A 86 -13.40 -11.29 20.12
CA ILE A 86 -14.43 -11.66 21.08
C ILE A 86 -14.49 -13.17 21.37
N LYS A 87 -13.74 -14.01 20.63
CA LYS A 87 -13.72 -15.48 20.83
C LYS A 87 -12.57 -15.95 21.73
N GLY A 88 -11.61 -15.08 22.04
CA GLY A 88 -10.52 -15.35 22.98
C GLY A 88 -10.88 -15.19 24.47
N GLN A 89 -12.04 -14.61 24.79
CA GLN A 89 -12.52 -14.49 26.17
C GLN A 89 -12.94 -15.88 26.67
N LYS A 90 -12.10 -16.48 27.53
CA LYS A 90 -12.53 -17.68 28.28
C LYS A 90 -13.72 -17.33 29.19
N PRO A 91 -14.69 -18.25 29.35
CA PRO A 91 -15.84 -18.06 30.22
C PRO A 91 -15.45 -17.88 31.69
#